data_AF-A0A2D4TFV6-F1
#
_entry.id   AF-A0A2D4TFV6-F1
#
_cell.length_a   1.000
_cell.length_b   1.000
_cell.length_c   1.000
_cell.angle_alpha   90.00
_cell.angle_beta   90.00
_cell.angle_gamma   90.00
#
_symmetry.space_group_name_H-M   'P 1'
#
loop_
_entity.id
_entity.type
_entity.pdbx_description
1 polymer ?
#
loop_
_entity_poly.entity_id
_entity_poly.type
_entity_poly.pdbx_seq_one_letter_code
_entity_poly.pdbx_strand_id
1 'polypeptide(L)'
;MIIPADNPRRDITGQVALGDVAAVMAEVGAILEAHWPGGDWSALDVLSGLFSQLYTGEHPEYHGCDAGYHDTEHVLDVTLAMARLMAGREKRWPGPWAFAADLALAGVASALFHDAGYLRRRGDRRNSSGAAYTRTHVRRGAALIRAQFPRVGLTGMAPVCARLVHFTNCHRKPEHLTVRSRQEWQLGALLGTADLLAQLAAPDYLEKCRHALYDEFVASGMAAPEHTVQPEHCHYRSRDDLLRRTPGFVHGVAGSRLERDFAGAYHYASSYFEGENPYLESIAANCARLDQWLAPRPPA
;
A
#
# COMPACT_ATOMS: atom_id res chain seq x y z
N MET A 1 18.95 -11.95 12.42
CA MET A 1 18.31 -13.28 12.58
C MET A 1 17.22 -13.33 11.52
N ILE A 2 17.46 -14.08 10.45
CA ILE A 2 16.47 -14.24 9.37
C ILE A 2 15.39 -15.15 9.94
N ILE A 3 14.18 -14.62 10.12
CA ILE A 3 13.01 -15.42 10.48
C ILE A 3 12.78 -16.38 9.29
N PRO A 4 12.64 -17.69 9.51
CA PRO A 4 12.35 -18.62 8.41
C PRO A 4 11.04 -18.22 7.75
N ALA A 5 11.00 -18.23 6.41
CA ALA A 5 9.78 -18.07 5.63
C ALA A 5 8.94 -19.35 5.70
N ASP A 6 8.49 -19.73 6.90
CA ASP A 6 7.58 -20.86 7.08
C ASP A 6 6.14 -20.34 7.07
N ASN A 7 5.56 -20.43 5.87
CA ASN A 7 4.20 -20.06 5.45
C ASN A 7 4.08 -18.61 4.92
N PRO A 8 3.77 -18.41 3.63
CA PRO A 8 3.54 -17.07 3.08
C PRO A 8 2.42 -16.38 3.85
N ARG A 9 2.60 -15.08 4.13
CA ARG A 9 1.60 -14.27 4.83
C ARG A 9 0.27 -14.39 4.10
N ARG A 10 -0.82 -14.54 4.84
CA ARG A 10 -2.17 -14.55 4.27
C ARG A 10 -2.85 -13.21 4.47
N ASP A 11 -3.80 -12.92 3.59
CA ASP A 11 -4.62 -11.73 3.67
C ASP A 11 -5.52 -11.72 4.91
N ILE A 12 -6.28 -10.63 5.10
CA ILE A 12 -7.09 -10.42 6.30
C ILE A 12 -8.20 -11.47 6.51
N THR A 13 -8.60 -12.20 5.46
CA THR A 13 -9.56 -13.31 5.58
C THR A 13 -8.89 -14.67 5.81
N GLY A 14 -7.55 -14.73 5.71
CA GLY A 14 -6.78 -15.96 5.81
C GLY A 14 -6.91 -16.86 4.56
N GLN A 15 -7.44 -16.37 3.45
CA GLN A 15 -7.76 -17.21 2.28
C GLN A 15 -6.70 -17.10 1.17
N VAL A 16 -6.15 -15.92 0.95
CA VAL A 16 -5.23 -15.60 -0.15
C VAL A 16 -3.80 -15.49 0.40
N ALA A 17 -2.84 -16.15 -0.25
CA ALA A 17 -1.43 -16.03 0.09
C ALA A 17 -0.83 -14.77 -0.54
N LEU A 18 -0.45 -13.80 0.28
CA LEU A 18 0.12 -12.51 -0.14
C LEU A 18 1.55 -12.60 -0.67
N GLY A 19 2.25 -13.72 -0.45
CA GLY A 19 3.53 -14.02 -1.09
C GLY A 19 3.39 -14.60 -2.51
N ASP A 20 2.18 -14.90 -2.95
CA ASP A 20 1.89 -15.49 -4.27
C ASP A 20 1.15 -14.47 -5.15
N VAL A 21 1.90 -13.87 -6.09
CA VAL A 21 1.37 -12.89 -7.05
C VAL A 21 0.20 -13.48 -7.84
N ALA A 22 0.27 -14.74 -8.26
CA ALA A 22 -0.77 -15.36 -9.06
C ALA A 22 -2.06 -15.54 -8.26
N ALA A 23 -1.95 -15.98 -7.00
CA ALA A 23 -3.11 -16.13 -6.12
C ALA A 23 -3.83 -14.79 -5.88
N VAL A 24 -3.08 -13.71 -5.63
CA VAL A 24 -3.65 -12.38 -5.41
C VAL A 24 -4.30 -11.84 -6.68
N MET A 25 -3.63 -11.95 -7.82
CA MET A 25 -4.16 -11.44 -9.09
C MET A 25 -5.37 -12.24 -9.57
N ALA A 26 -5.45 -13.55 -9.28
CA ALA A 26 -6.64 -14.36 -9.54
C ALA A 26 -7.84 -13.90 -8.71
N GLU A 27 -7.66 -13.63 -7.41
CA GLU A 27 -8.73 -13.11 -6.55
C GLU A 27 -9.17 -11.70 -7.01
N VAL A 28 -8.23 -10.83 -7.33
CA VAL A 28 -8.53 -9.50 -7.87
C VAL A 28 -9.33 -9.59 -9.18
N GLY A 29 -8.94 -10.49 -10.09
CA GLY A 29 -9.68 -10.77 -11.32
C GLY A 29 -11.11 -11.22 -11.05
N ALA A 30 -11.30 -12.17 -10.15
CA ALA A 30 -12.62 -12.67 -9.76
C ALA A 30 -13.52 -11.56 -9.18
N ILE A 31 -12.96 -10.67 -8.35
CA ILE A 31 -13.69 -9.51 -7.81
C ILE A 31 -14.12 -8.57 -8.94
N LEU A 32 -13.23 -8.28 -9.88
CA LEU A 32 -13.51 -7.38 -11.01
C LEU A 32 -14.59 -7.96 -11.94
N GLU A 33 -14.48 -9.25 -12.31
CA GLU A 33 -15.46 -9.94 -13.14
C GLU A 33 -16.86 -9.93 -12.52
N ALA A 34 -16.96 -10.13 -11.20
CA ALA A 34 -18.23 -10.15 -10.49
C ALA A 34 -18.94 -8.79 -10.45
N HIS A 35 -18.20 -7.67 -10.44
CA HIS A 35 -18.76 -6.32 -10.22
C HIS A 35 -18.82 -5.45 -11.48
N TRP A 36 -18.01 -5.75 -12.50
CA TRP A 36 -18.02 -5.06 -13.79
C TRP A 36 -18.16 -6.07 -14.94
N PRO A 37 -19.35 -6.69 -15.11
CA PRO A 37 -19.56 -7.66 -16.18
C PRO A 37 -19.34 -7.01 -17.55
N GLY A 38 -18.45 -7.59 -18.35
CA GLY A 38 -18.07 -7.08 -19.67
C GLY A 38 -16.83 -6.19 -19.71
N GLY A 39 -16.12 -6.02 -18.58
CA GLY A 39 -14.77 -5.45 -18.59
C GLY A 39 -13.76 -6.36 -19.30
N ASP A 40 -12.78 -5.77 -19.98
CA ASP A 40 -11.62 -6.48 -20.52
C ASP A 40 -10.50 -6.51 -19.47
N TRP A 41 -10.26 -7.68 -18.90
CA TRP A 41 -9.27 -7.90 -17.85
C TRP A 41 -7.96 -8.49 -18.35
N SER A 42 -7.76 -8.60 -19.67
CA SER A 42 -6.50 -9.13 -20.24
C SER A 42 -5.27 -8.32 -19.82
N ALA A 43 -5.45 -7.04 -19.49
CA ALA A 43 -4.39 -6.20 -18.95
C ALA A 43 -3.88 -6.63 -17.56
N LEU A 44 -4.64 -7.42 -16.80
CA LEU A 44 -4.19 -7.94 -15.49
C LEU A 44 -2.97 -8.84 -15.64
N ASP A 45 -2.92 -9.67 -16.69
CA ASP A 45 -1.76 -10.54 -16.96
C ASP A 45 -0.52 -9.71 -17.30
N VAL A 46 -0.69 -8.64 -18.07
CA VAL A 46 0.38 -7.70 -18.42
C VAL A 46 0.89 -6.96 -17.18
N LEU A 47 -0.02 -6.47 -16.34
CA LEU A 47 0.31 -5.79 -15.09
C LEU A 47 1.04 -6.72 -14.10
N SER A 48 0.53 -7.95 -13.94
CA SER A 48 1.10 -9.00 -13.09
C SER A 48 2.52 -9.38 -13.55
N GLY A 49 2.71 -9.58 -14.85
CA GLY A 49 4.01 -9.88 -15.43
C GLY A 49 5.02 -8.74 -15.24
N LEU A 50 4.61 -7.49 -15.50
CA LEU A 50 5.46 -6.32 -15.28
C LEU A 50 5.82 -6.14 -13.79
N PHE A 51 4.84 -6.29 -12.89
CA PHE A 51 5.06 -6.22 -11.45
C PHE A 51 6.07 -7.27 -11.00
N SER A 52 5.89 -8.53 -11.40
CA SER A 52 6.79 -9.62 -11.07
C SER A 52 8.22 -9.33 -11.53
N GLN A 53 8.41 -8.96 -12.80
CA GLN A 53 9.74 -8.63 -13.33
C GLN A 53 10.43 -7.49 -12.58
N LEU A 54 9.67 -6.47 -12.18
CA LEU A 54 10.20 -5.32 -11.45
C LEU A 54 10.59 -5.68 -10.01
N TYR A 55 9.71 -6.37 -9.28
CA TYR A 55 9.92 -6.65 -7.86
C TYR A 55 10.92 -7.79 -7.62
N THR A 56 11.04 -8.76 -8.53
CA THR A 56 12.08 -9.81 -8.47
C THR A 56 13.43 -9.34 -9.02
N GLY A 57 13.45 -8.20 -9.73
CA GLY A 57 14.65 -7.64 -10.32
C GLY A 57 15.07 -8.26 -11.64
N GLU A 58 14.18 -8.98 -12.32
CA GLU A 58 14.39 -9.47 -13.68
C GLU A 58 14.33 -8.34 -14.72
N HIS A 59 13.70 -7.21 -14.39
CA HIS A 59 13.62 -6.07 -15.29
C HIS A 59 15.02 -5.44 -15.55
N PRO A 60 15.38 -5.16 -16.82
CA PRO A 60 16.74 -4.74 -17.18
C PRO A 60 17.13 -3.35 -16.66
N GLU A 61 16.16 -2.48 -16.34
CA GLU A 61 16.44 -1.12 -15.85
C GLU A 61 16.43 -0.99 -14.32
N TYR A 62 15.88 -1.97 -13.59
CA TYR A 62 15.62 -1.86 -12.15
C TYR A 62 16.24 -3.03 -11.37
N HIS A 63 16.65 -2.75 -10.13
CA HIS A 63 16.89 -3.79 -9.14
C HIS A 63 15.55 -4.28 -8.58
N GLY A 64 15.53 -5.53 -8.08
CA GLY A 64 14.40 -6.04 -7.32
C GLY A 64 14.17 -5.22 -6.04
N CYS A 65 12.98 -5.37 -5.46
CA CYS A 65 12.65 -4.65 -4.24
C CYS A 65 13.58 -5.08 -3.10
N ASP A 66 14.24 -4.11 -2.48
CA ASP A 66 15.14 -4.28 -1.34
C ASP A 66 14.69 -3.47 -0.12
N ALA A 67 13.43 -3.01 -0.14
CA ALA A 67 12.73 -2.44 1.01
C ALA A 67 12.17 -3.58 1.88
N GLY A 68 12.25 -3.45 3.21
CA GLY A 68 11.88 -4.52 4.13
C GLY A 68 10.42 -4.49 4.57
N TYR A 69 9.79 -3.32 4.53
CA TYR A 69 8.40 -3.08 4.89
C TYR A 69 7.54 -2.90 3.65
N HIS A 70 7.95 -2.00 2.75
CA HIS A 70 7.25 -1.72 1.49
C HIS A 70 7.66 -2.77 0.43
N ASP A 71 7.41 -4.02 0.78
CA ASP A 71 7.78 -5.23 0.05
C ASP A 71 6.66 -5.73 -0.88
N THR A 72 6.90 -6.86 -1.55
CA THR A 72 5.91 -7.50 -2.43
C THR A 72 4.59 -7.82 -1.70
N GLU A 73 4.66 -8.33 -0.47
CA GLU A 73 3.47 -8.72 0.28
C GLU A 73 2.61 -7.50 0.64
N HIS A 74 3.23 -6.39 1.05
CA HIS A 74 2.53 -5.14 1.31
C HIS A 74 1.77 -4.65 0.08
N VAL A 75 2.45 -4.61 -1.08
CA VAL A 75 1.82 -4.11 -2.31
C VAL A 75 0.67 -4.99 -2.78
N LEU A 76 0.81 -6.32 -2.65
CA LEU A 76 -0.25 -7.25 -3.00
C LEU A 76 -1.45 -7.16 -2.03
N ASP A 77 -1.21 -6.95 -0.74
CA ASP A 77 -2.29 -6.75 0.24
C ASP A 77 -3.06 -5.44 -0.04
N VAL A 78 -2.35 -4.35 -0.33
CA VAL A 78 -2.97 -3.08 -0.76
C VAL A 78 -3.78 -3.26 -2.05
N THR A 79 -3.29 -4.05 -3.00
CA THR A 79 -3.97 -4.32 -4.27
C THR A 79 -5.27 -5.10 -4.05
N LEU A 80 -5.25 -6.11 -3.18
CA LEU A 80 -6.45 -6.87 -2.82
C LEU A 80 -7.43 -6.02 -2.02
N ALA A 81 -6.95 -5.22 -1.06
CA ALA A 81 -7.78 -4.27 -0.31
C ALA A 81 -8.45 -3.25 -1.24
N MET A 82 -7.72 -2.74 -2.23
CA MET A 82 -8.25 -1.82 -3.24
C MET A 82 -9.40 -2.47 -4.03
N ALA A 83 -9.22 -3.69 -4.52
CA ALA A 83 -10.28 -4.43 -5.25
C ALA A 83 -11.55 -4.58 -4.40
N ARG A 84 -11.38 -4.99 -3.14
CA ARG A 84 -12.49 -5.16 -2.18
C ARG A 84 -13.21 -3.86 -1.86
N LEU A 85 -12.46 -2.76 -1.65
CA LEU A 85 -13.03 -1.44 -1.40
C LEU A 85 -13.79 -0.89 -2.62
N MET A 86 -13.26 -1.07 -3.84
CA MET A 86 -13.98 -0.71 -5.05
C MET A 86 -15.28 -1.51 -5.18
N ALA A 87 -15.22 -2.83 -5.03
CA ALA A 87 -16.40 -3.69 -5.09
C ALA A 87 -17.46 -3.32 -4.03
N GLY A 88 -17.04 -3.05 -2.80
CA GLY A 88 -17.92 -2.55 -1.74
C GLY A 88 -18.56 -1.20 -2.07
N ARG A 89 -17.82 -0.29 -2.71
CA ARG A 89 -18.37 0.97 -3.22
C ARG A 89 -19.41 0.73 -4.30
N GLU A 90 -19.14 -0.14 -5.28
CA GLU A 90 -20.10 -0.45 -6.35
C GLU A 90 -21.40 -1.05 -5.80
N LYS A 91 -21.30 -1.96 -4.82
CA LYS A 91 -22.47 -2.51 -4.11
C LYS A 91 -23.32 -1.39 -3.48
N ARG A 92 -22.67 -0.38 -2.90
CA ARG A 92 -23.37 0.74 -2.24
C ARG A 92 -23.92 1.79 -3.21
N TRP A 93 -23.24 2.01 -4.34
CA TRP A 93 -23.56 3.07 -5.31
C TRP A 93 -23.61 2.53 -6.76
N PRO A 94 -24.59 1.67 -7.08
CA PRO A 94 -24.69 1.05 -8.41
C PRO A 94 -25.22 2.00 -9.49
N GLY A 95 -25.22 1.52 -10.74
CA GLY A 95 -25.86 2.20 -11.88
C GLY A 95 -25.07 3.43 -12.35
N PRO A 96 -25.68 4.62 -12.45
CA PRO A 96 -25.02 5.81 -13.02
C PRO A 96 -23.81 6.32 -12.21
N TRP A 97 -23.63 5.81 -10.98
CA TRP A 97 -22.50 6.14 -10.10
C TRP A 97 -21.37 5.11 -10.15
N ALA A 98 -21.58 4.01 -10.87
CA ALA A 98 -20.61 2.95 -11.03
C ALA A 98 -19.36 3.45 -11.75
N PHE A 99 -18.22 2.86 -11.40
CA PHE A 99 -17.01 3.07 -12.20
C PHE A 99 -17.15 2.38 -13.55
N ALA A 100 -16.61 3.00 -14.61
CA ALA A 100 -16.37 2.27 -15.85
C ALA A 100 -15.29 1.20 -15.61
N ALA A 101 -15.37 0.07 -16.33
CA ALA A 101 -14.43 -1.05 -16.17
C ALA A 101 -12.96 -0.61 -16.33
N ASP A 102 -12.66 0.22 -17.35
CA ASP A 102 -11.31 0.77 -17.57
C ASP A 102 -10.79 1.59 -16.37
N LEU A 103 -11.70 2.28 -15.66
CA LEU A 103 -11.34 3.06 -14.50
C LEU A 103 -11.13 2.16 -13.27
N ALA A 104 -11.93 1.10 -13.11
CA ALA A 104 -11.69 0.08 -12.08
C ALA A 104 -10.34 -0.63 -12.28
N LEU A 105 -10.01 -1.00 -13.53
CA LEU A 105 -8.70 -1.54 -13.90
C LEU A 105 -7.56 -0.56 -13.58
N ALA A 106 -7.73 0.73 -13.88
CA ALA A 106 -6.76 1.76 -13.49
C ALA A 106 -6.60 1.87 -11.97
N GLY A 107 -7.64 1.60 -11.19
CA GLY A 107 -7.59 1.52 -9.73
C GLY A 107 -6.68 0.40 -9.25
N VAL A 108 -6.90 -0.82 -9.73
CA VAL A 108 -6.04 -1.99 -9.46
C VAL A 108 -4.60 -1.72 -9.89
N ALA A 109 -4.39 -1.25 -11.11
CA ALA A 109 -3.07 -0.92 -11.62
C ALA A 109 -2.36 0.16 -10.79
N SER A 110 -3.10 1.11 -10.22
CA SER A 110 -2.52 2.11 -9.33
C SER A 110 -2.09 1.51 -8.00
N ALA A 111 -2.88 0.60 -7.43
CA ALA A 111 -2.54 -0.10 -6.19
C ALA A 111 -1.32 -1.01 -6.37
N LEU A 112 -1.25 -1.78 -7.45
CA LEU A 112 -0.14 -2.69 -7.73
C LEU A 112 1.21 -1.97 -7.93
N PHE A 113 1.18 -0.67 -8.26
CA PHE A 113 2.38 0.12 -8.53
C PHE A 113 2.53 1.34 -7.60
N HIS A 114 1.75 1.46 -6.52
CA HIS A 114 1.76 2.64 -5.65
C HIS A 114 3.14 2.88 -5.02
N ASP A 115 3.82 1.79 -4.64
CA ASP A 115 5.14 1.78 -4.01
C ASP A 115 6.29 1.44 -4.95
N ALA A 116 6.04 1.33 -6.26
CA ALA A 116 7.08 1.05 -7.24
C ALA A 116 8.20 2.12 -7.27
N GLY A 117 7.99 3.26 -6.60
CA GLY A 117 8.99 4.29 -6.39
C GLY A 117 10.16 3.91 -5.46
N TYR A 118 10.01 2.87 -4.64
CA TYR A 118 11.10 2.29 -3.84
C TYR A 118 12.13 1.60 -4.73
N LEU A 119 11.72 1.06 -5.88
CA LEU A 119 12.62 0.37 -6.80
C LEU A 119 13.77 1.29 -7.24
N ARG A 120 14.99 0.76 -7.14
CA ARG A 120 16.20 1.43 -7.58
C ARG A 120 16.45 1.16 -9.05
N ARG A 121 16.80 2.20 -9.80
CA ARG A 121 17.32 2.02 -11.17
C ARG A 121 18.72 1.43 -11.08
N ARG A 122 19.11 0.56 -12.02
CA ARG A 122 20.46 -0.05 -12.02
C ARG A 122 21.60 0.96 -12.20
N GLY A 123 21.32 2.08 -12.87
CA GLY A 123 22.27 3.19 -12.99
C GLY A 123 22.34 4.11 -11.77
N ASP A 124 21.50 3.89 -10.75
CA ASP A 124 21.43 4.73 -9.56
C ASP A 124 22.53 4.37 -8.57
N ARG A 125 23.52 5.25 -8.45
CA ARG A 125 24.66 5.10 -7.53
C ARG A 125 24.53 5.96 -6.27
N ARG A 126 23.40 6.64 -6.07
CA ARG A 126 23.22 7.56 -4.93
C ARG A 126 22.95 6.83 -3.63
N ASN A 127 22.17 5.75 -3.70
CA ASN A 127 21.72 4.99 -2.54
C ASN A 127 21.87 3.49 -2.78
N SER A 128 22.25 2.76 -1.74
CA SER A 128 22.43 1.30 -1.76
C SER A 128 21.15 0.52 -1.47
N SER A 129 20.10 1.18 -0.95
CA SER A 129 18.79 0.59 -0.66
C SER A 129 17.67 1.48 -1.19
N GLY A 130 16.61 0.87 -1.72
CA GLY A 130 15.40 1.52 -2.18
C GLY A 130 14.66 2.27 -1.09
N ALA A 131 14.79 1.82 0.16
CA ALA A 131 14.25 2.49 1.33
C ALA A 131 14.72 3.95 1.49
N ALA A 132 15.91 4.30 0.97
CA ALA A 132 16.36 5.69 0.94
C ALA A 132 15.41 6.63 0.17
N TYR A 133 14.53 6.07 -0.67
CA TYR A 133 13.55 6.80 -1.45
C TYR A 133 12.20 7.04 -0.77
N THR A 134 11.99 6.63 0.49
CA THR A 134 10.70 6.81 1.21
C THR A 134 10.13 8.23 1.08
N ARG A 135 10.94 9.29 1.15
CA ARG A 135 10.43 10.68 1.05
C ARG A 135 9.96 11.08 -0.35
N THR A 136 10.34 10.32 -1.38
CA THR A 136 10.10 10.63 -2.79
C THR A 136 9.44 9.50 -3.57
N HIS A 137 9.15 8.35 -2.91
CA HIS A 137 8.69 7.13 -3.56
C HIS A 137 7.45 7.40 -4.42
N VAL A 138 6.44 8.10 -3.91
CA VAL A 138 5.23 8.45 -4.68
C VAL A 138 5.53 9.14 -6.01
N ARG A 139 6.40 10.16 -6.01
CA ARG A 139 6.79 10.87 -7.24
C ARG A 139 7.60 9.97 -8.19
N ARG A 140 8.45 9.12 -7.63
CA ARG A 140 9.24 8.14 -8.39
C ARG A 140 8.36 7.05 -9.01
N GLY A 141 7.37 6.55 -8.28
CA GLY A 141 6.38 5.56 -8.74
C GLY A 141 5.54 6.13 -9.87
N ALA A 142 5.02 7.35 -9.72
CA ALA A 142 4.33 8.04 -10.81
C ALA A 142 5.20 8.21 -12.07
N ALA A 143 6.50 8.48 -11.92
CA ALA A 143 7.44 8.56 -13.05
C ALA A 143 7.73 7.18 -13.66
N LEU A 144 7.83 6.12 -12.85
CA LEU A 144 7.98 4.75 -13.32
C LEU A 144 6.76 4.32 -14.13
N ILE A 145 5.55 4.53 -13.63
CA ILE A 145 4.29 4.22 -14.33
C ILE A 145 4.28 4.90 -15.71
N ARG A 146 4.59 6.21 -15.77
CA ARG A 146 4.65 6.96 -17.04
C ARG A 146 5.68 6.43 -18.02
N ALA A 147 6.77 5.82 -17.53
CA ALA A 147 7.83 5.28 -18.36
C ALA A 147 7.56 3.83 -18.83
N GLN A 148 7.02 2.98 -17.96
CA GLN A 148 6.90 1.55 -18.20
C GLN A 148 5.56 1.16 -18.83
N PHE A 149 4.45 1.76 -18.41
CA PHE A 149 3.12 1.38 -18.92
C PHE A 149 3.02 1.51 -20.45
N PRO A 150 3.52 2.58 -21.10
CA PRO A 150 3.49 2.67 -22.56
C PRO A 150 4.26 1.55 -23.29
N ARG A 151 5.32 1.02 -22.66
CA ARG A 151 6.17 -0.03 -23.25
C ARG A 151 5.52 -1.41 -23.24
N VAL A 152 4.53 -1.61 -22.36
CA VAL A 152 3.74 -2.83 -22.26
C VAL A 152 2.31 -2.66 -22.81
N GLY A 153 2.09 -1.64 -23.66
CA GLY A 153 0.79 -1.42 -24.31
C GLY A 153 -0.26 -0.69 -23.46
N LEU A 154 0.09 -0.21 -22.27
CA LEU A 154 -0.83 0.43 -21.32
C LEU A 154 -0.78 1.97 -21.35
N THR A 155 -0.46 2.55 -22.51
CA THR A 155 -0.28 4.01 -22.70
C THR A 155 -1.47 4.83 -22.22
N GLY A 156 -2.70 4.39 -22.52
CA GLY A 156 -3.93 5.12 -22.15
C GLY A 156 -4.16 5.19 -20.64
N MET A 157 -3.71 4.18 -19.90
CA MET A 157 -3.90 4.04 -18.45
C MET A 157 -2.82 4.79 -17.64
N ALA A 158 -1.61 4.93 -18.19
CA ALA A 158 -0.47 5.54 -17.49
C ALA A 158 -0.77 6.92 -16.84
N PRO A 159 -1.47 7.87 -17.51
CA PRO A 159 -1.71 9.18 -16.92
C PRO A 159 -2.62 9.14 -15.69
N VAL A 160 -3.66 8.30 -15.68
CA VAL A 160 -4.60 8.19 -14.55
C VAL A 160 -3.89 7.52 -13.37
N CYS A 161 -3.22 6.39 -13.58
CA CYS A 161 -2.52 5.70 -12.50
C CYS A 161 -1.44 6.58 -11.86
N ALA A 162 -0.67 7.31 -12.67
CA ALA A 162 0.34 8.23 -12.17
C ALA A 162 -0.23 9.42 -11.38
N ARG A 163 -1.52 9.75 -11.52
CA ARG A 163 -2.20 10.72 -10.64
C ARG A 163 -2.68 10.06 -9.36
N LEU A 164 -3.29 8.87 -9.46
CA LEU A 164 -3.92 8.18 -8.33
C LEU A 164 -2.92 7.78 -7.25
N VAL A 165 -1.73 7.31 -7.62
CA VAL A 165 -0.68 6.97 -6.62
C VAL A 165 -0.32 8.15 -5.71
N HIS A 166 -0.60 9.41 -6.09
CA HIS A 166 -0.36 10.53 -5.19
C HIS A 166 -1.24 10.56 -3.93
N PHE A 167 -2.33 9.79 -3.91
CA PHE A 167 -3.19 9.66 -2.73
C PHE A 167 -2.55 8.82 -1.61
N THR A 168 -1.50 8.03 -1.87
CA THR A 168 -0.75 7.31 -0.83
C THR A 168 0.25 8.20 -0.09
N ASN A 169 0.45 9.45 -0.53
CA ASN A 169 1.27 10.40 0.22
C ASN A 169 0.51 10.93 1.46
N CYS A 170 0.83 10.39 2.64
CA CYS A 170 0.22 10.77 3.91
C CYS A 170 0.49 12.23 4.34
N HIS A 171 1.48 12.89 3.75
CA HIS A 171 1.83 14.29 4.03
C HIS A 171 1.19 15.29 3.05
N ARG A 172 0.45 14.82 2.05
CA ARG A 172 -0.24 15.68 1.07
C ARG A 172 -1.74 15.51 1.18
N LYS A 173 -2.43 16.62 1.49
CA LYS A 173 -3.90 16.66 1.51
C LYS A 173 -4.48 16.40 0.11
N PRO A 174 -5.59 15.64 -0.01
CA PRO A 174 -6.20 15.35 -1.31
C PRO A 174 -6.69 16.59 -2.05
N GLU A 175 -7.05 17.66 -1.35
CA GLU A 175 -7.45 18.96 -1.95
C GLU A 175 -6.33 19.60 -2.81
N HIS A 176 -5.07 19.23 -2.57
CA HIS A 176 -3.93 19.69 -3.36
C HIS A 176 -3.55 18.72 -4.49
N LEU A 177 -4.28 17.62 -4.67
CA LEU A 177 -4.03 16.65 -5.72
C LEU A 177 -4.81 17.02 -6.98
N THR A 178 -4.15 16.86 -8.13
CA THR A 178 -4.78 17.10 -9.43
C THR A 178 -5.39 15.80 -9.93
N VAL A 179 -6.70 15.82 -10.18
CA VAL A 179 -7.50 14.73 -10.77
C VAL A 179 -8.39 15.31 -11.87
N ARG A 180 -8.81 14.48 -12.84
CA ARG A 180 -9.62 14.95 -13.99
C ARG A 180 -11.12 14.85 -13.77
N SER A 181 -11.56 14.10 -12.77
CA SER A 181 -12.98 13.88 -12.51
C SER A 181 -13.23 13.55 -11.04
N ARG A 182 -14.50 13.62 -10.62
CA ARG A 182 -14.93 13.13 -9.30
C ARG A 182 -14.67 11.64 -9.14
N GLN A 183 -14.80 10.85 -10.21
CA GLN A 183 -14.52 9.41 -10.16
C GLN A 183 -13.04 9.12 -9.92
N GLU A 184 -12.12 9.86 -10.57
CA GLU A 184 -10.68 9.74 -10.27
C GLU A 184 -10.37 10.13 -8.81
N TRP A 185 -11.02 11.17 -8.29
CA TRP A 185 -10.86 11.54 -6.89
C TRP A 185 -11.30 10.41 -5.95
N GLN A 186 -12.47 9.83 -6.20
CA GLN A 186 -13.01 8.72 -5.41
C GLN A 186 -12.09 7.51 -5.45
N LEU A 187 -11.56 7.18 -6.63
CA LEU A 187 -10.64 6.07 -6.79
C LEU A 187 -9.30 6.31 -6.07
N GLY A 188 -8.82 7.55 -6.08
CA GLY A 188 -7.65 7.96 -5.30
C GLY A 188 -7.89 7.84 -3.80
N ALA A 189 -9.07 8.26 -3.31
CA ALA A 189 -9.45 8.12 -1.91
C ALA A 189 -9.54 6.64 -1.49
N LEU A 190 -10.09 5.77 -2.34
CA LEU A 190 -10.08 4.32 -2.12
C LEU A 190 -8.65 3.76 -2.06
N LEU A 191 -7.76 4.18 -2.96
CA LEU A 191 -6.37 3.72 -2.96
C LEU A 191 -5.63 4.14 -1.68
N GLY A 192 -5.72 5.41 -1.29
CA GLY A 192 -5.09 5.87 -0.04
C GLY A 192 -5.71 5.22 1.21
N THR A 193 -6.98 4.80 1.13
CA THR A 193 -7.64 4.02 2.18
C THR A 193 -7.12 2.58 2.21
N ALA A 194 -7.01 1.92 1.05
CA ALA A 194 -6.49 0.56 0.92
C ALA A 194 -5.07 0.45 1.49
N ASP A 195 -4.22 1.43 1.16
CA ASP A 195 -2.85 1.55 1.66
C ASP A 195 -2.81 1.54 3.19
N LEU A 196 -3.54 2.45 3.83
CA LEU A 196 -3.61 2.53 5.30
C LEU A 196 -4.27 1.30 5.94
N LEU A 197 -5.34 0.75 5.36
CA LEU A 197 -6.02 -0.40 5.93
C LEU A 197 -5.14 -1.65 5.88
N ALA A 198 -4.57 -1.99 4.72
CA ALA A 198 -3.70 -3.15 4.57
C ALA A 198 -2.44 -3.03 5.44
N GLN A 199 -1.88 -1.81 5.55
CA GLN A 199 -0.76 -1.53 6.42
C GLN A 199 -1.09 -1.82 7.89
N LEU A 200 -2.16 -1.20 8.41
CA LEU A 200 -2.48 -1.22 9.84
C LEU A 200 -3.15 -2.52 10.29
N ALA A 201 -3.85 -3.22 9.39
CA ALA A 201 -4.53 -4.48 9.66
C ALA A 201 -3.61 -5.70 9.57
N ALA A 202 -2.40 -5.54 9.03
CA ALA A 202 -1.40 -6.60 8.91
C ALA A 202 -1.21 -7.39 10.22
N PRO A 203 -1.31 -8.73 10.23
CA PRO A 203 -1.13 -9.54 11.45
C PRO A 203 0.26 -9.37 12.10
N ASP A 204 1.27 -9.03 11.30
CA ASP A 204 2.65 -8.75 11.70
C ASP A 204 2.97 -7.25 11.69
N TYR A 205 1.96 -6.36 11.72
CA TYR A 205 2.13 -4.91 11.62
C TYR A 205 3.19 -4.37 12.60
N LEU A 206 3.14 -4.80 13.86
CA LEU A 206 4.01 -4.30 14.92
C LEU A 206 5.45 -4.84 14.76
N GLU A 207 5.58 -6.11 14.36
CA GLU A 207 6.85 -6.74 14.03
C GLU A 207 7.51 -6.03 12.83
N LYS A 208 6.76 -5.82 11.74
CA LYS A 208 7.23 -5.08 10.56
C LYS A 208 7.57 -3.63 10.91
N CYS A 209 6.80 -2.95 11.77
CA CYS A 209 7.16 -1.63 12.29
C CYS A 209 8.53 -1.65 12.97
N ARG A 210 8.72 -2.59 13.91
CA ARG A 210 9.93 -2.70 14.74
C ARG A 210 11.15 -3.08 13.91
N HIS A 211 11.03 -4.05 13.01
CA HIS A 211 12.17 -4.72 12.40
C HIS A 211 12.44 -4.32 10.94
N ALA A 212 11.48 -3.71 10.26
CA ALA A 212 11.63 -3.31 8.87
C ALA A 212 11.42 -1.80 8.67
N LEU A 213 10.27 -1.26 9.09
CA LEU A 213 9.93 0.15 8.85
C LEU A 213 10.94 1.12 9.48
N TYR A 214 11.41 0.80 10.69
CA TYR A 214 12.43 1.62 11.34
C TYR A 214 13.73 1.67 10.53
N ASP A 215 14.17 0.54 9.98
CA ASP A 215 15.40 0.47 9.18
C ASP A 215 15.25 1.25 7.87
N GLU A 216 14.05 1.26 7.29
CA GLU A 216 13.74 2.12 6.15
C GLU A 216 13.74 3.61 6.51
N PHE A 217 13.23 3.97 7.69
CA PHE A 217 13.29 5.33 8.19
C PHE A 217 14.73 5.78 8.45
N VAL A 218 15.61 4.88 8.88
CA VAL A 218 17.06 5.15 8.97
C VAL A 218 17.63 5.38 7.57
N ALA A 219 17.36 4.49 6.61
CA ALA A 219 17.87 4.61 5.24
C ALA A 219 17.41 5.90 4.53
N SER A 220 16.21 6.39 4.83
CA SER A 220 15.64 7.63 4.29
C SER A 220 15.98 8.90 5.08
N GLY A 221 16.73 8.78 6.18
CA GLY A 221 17.09 9.89 7.06
C GLY A 221 15.94 10.44 7.92
N MET A 222 14.82 9.71 8.02
CA MET A 222 13.71 10.04 8.92
C MET A 222 13.94 9.56 10.36
N ALA A 223 14.82 8.58 10.55
CA ALA A 223 15.30 8.10 11.84
C ALA A 223 16.83 8.11 11.90
N ALA A 224 17.39 8.08 13.10
CA ALA A 224 18.82 7.90 13.33
C ALA A 224 19.14 6.41 13.56
N PRO A 225 20.32 5.90 13.17
CA PRO A 225 20.77 4.60 13.66
C PRO A 225 20.76 4.55 15.19
N GLU A 226 20.48 3.38 15.77
CA GLU A 226 20.55 3.23 17.23
C GLU A 226 21.96 3.55 17.73
N HIS A 227 22.05 4.18 18.90
CA HIS A 227 23.31 4.64 19.54
C HIS A 227 24.02 5.82 18.86
N THR A 228 23.41 6.48 17.87
CA THR A 228 23.93 7.75 17.35
C THR A 228 23.61 8.89 18.33
N VAL A 229 24.58 9.73 18.67
CA VAL A 229 24.36 10.94 19.49
C VAL A 229 23.37 11.85 18.75
N GLN A 230 22.27 12.20 19.43
CA GLN A 230 21.06 12.86 18.92
C GLN A 230 21.28 13.73 17.67
N PRO A 231 20.88 13.28 16.48
CA PRO A 231 20.77 14.19 15.34
C PRO A 231 19.58 15.10 15.62
N GLU A 232 19.81 16.40 15.64
CA GLU A 232 18.83 17.45 15.92
C GLU A 232 17.63 17.53 14.93
N HIS A 233 17.50 16.57 14.00
CA HIS A 233 16.52 16.57 12.92
C HIS A 233 15.83 15.22 12.62
N CYS A 234 15.99 14.17 13.45
CA CYS A 234 15.32 12.88 13.22
C CYS A 234 13.95 12.77 13.92
N HIS A 235 12.96 12.21 13.22
CA HIS A 235 11.58 12.05 13.75
C HIS A 235 11.46 10.90 14.76
N TYR A 236 12.25 9.83 14.58
CA TYR A 236 12.23 8.63 15.43
C TYR A 236 13.62 8.33 15.99
N ARG A 237 13.68 8.02 17.30
CA ARG A 237 14.94 7.89 18.05
C ARG A 237 15.43 6.44 18.23
N SER A 238 14.51 5.48 18.19
CA SER A 238 14.79 4.03 18.29
C SER A 238 13.59 3.24 17.75
N ARG A 239 13.74 1.92 17.59
CA ARG A 239 12.63 1.03 17.24
C ARG A 239 11.49 1.10 18.25
N ASP A 240 11.83 1.15 19.55
CA ASP A 240 10.84 1.33 20.61
C ASP A 240 10.19 2.72 20.57
N ASP A 241 10.92 3.77 20.14
CA ASP A 241 10.36 5.11 19.96
C ASP A 241 9.34 5.15 18.81
N LEU A 242 9.61 4.42 17.72
CA LEU A 242 8.65 4.22 16.63
C LEU A 242 7.37 3.59 17.17
N LEU A 243 7.48 2.46 17.89
CA LEU A 243 6.32 1.78 18.47
C LEU A 243 5.55 2.64 19.48
N ARG A 244 6.25 3.40 20.34
CA ARG A 244 5.62 4.35 21.27
C ARG A 244 4.85 5.47 20.57
N ARG A 245 5.25 5.84 19.35
CA ARG A 245 4.60 6.87 18.52
C ARG A 245 3.52 6.30 17.61
N THR A 246 3.51 4.99 17.36
CA THR A 246 2.52 4.32 16.51
C THR A 246 1.07 4.63 16.88
N PRO A 247 0.64 4.73 18.16
CA PRO A 247 -0.73 5.11 18.49
C PRO A 247 -1.11 6.50 17.96
N GLY A 248 -0.17 7.45 18.00
CA GLY A 248 -0.35 8.79 17.42
C GLY A 248 -0.45 8.76 15.89
N PHE A 249 0.26 7.85 15.22
CA PHE A 249 0.09 7.62 13.79
C PHE A 249 -1.29 7.03 13.48
N VAL A 250 -1.70 5.97 14.18
CA VAL A 250 -2.98 5.29 13.95
C VAL A 250 -4.16 6.22 14.17
N HIS A 251 -4.26 6.86 15.34
CA HIS A 251 -5.43 7.67 15.68
C HIS A 251 -5.36 9.09 15.12
N GLY A 252 -4.16 9.65 15.01
CA GLY A 252 -3.96 11.01 14.51
C GLY A 252 -3.90 11.06 12.98
N VAL A 253 -2.82 10.52 12.42
CA VAL A 253 -2.54 10.62 10.98
C VAL A 253 -3.49 9.75 10.18
N ALA A 254 -3.46 8.43 10.39
CA ALA A 254 -4.29 7.50 9.62
C ALA A 254 -5.78 7.71 9.89
N GLY A 255 -6.18 7.92 11.15
CA GLY A 255 -7.57 8.25 11.50
C GLY A 255 -8.09 9.49 10.79
N SER A 256 -7.34 10.60 10.77
CA SER A 256 -7.73 11.81 10.03
C SER A 256 -7.79 11.57 8.52
N ARG A 257 -6.87 10.73 7.99
CA ARG A 257 -6.86 10.39 6.56
C ARG A 257 -8.11 9.60 6.17
N LEU A 258 -8.39 8.52 6.90
CA LEU A 258 -9.52 7.63 6.66
C LEU A 258 -10.86 8.35 6.79
N GLU A 259 -11.03 9.15 7.84
CA GLU A 259 -12.31 9.81 8.12
C GLU A 259 -12.53 11.06 7.27
N ARG A 260 -11.56 12.00 7.27
CA ARG A 260 -11.77 13.34 6.68
C ARG A 260 -11.28 13.41 5.24
N ASP A 261 -10.01 13.06 5.02
CA ASP A 261 -9.36 13.24 3.72
C ASP A 261 -9.97 12.30 2.66
N PHE A 262 -10.34 11.08 3.08
CA PHE A 262 -10.91 10.04 2.21
C PHE A 262 -12.40 9.80 2.44
N ALA A 263 -13.07 10.71 3.16
CA ALA A 263 -14.52 10.75 3.34
C ALA A 263 -15.13 9.41 3.81
N GLY A 264 -14.45 8.72 4.74
CA GLY A 264 -14.94 7.47 5.32
C GLY A 264 -14.95 6.28 4.36
N ALA A 265 -14.12 6.30 3.30
CA ALA A 265 -14.09 5.24 2.29
C ALA A 265 -13.81 3.83 2.85
N TYR A 266 -13.24 3.71 4.05
CA TYR A 266 -13.05 2.43 4.72
C TYR A 266 -14.37 1.70 5.04
N HIS A 267 -15.49 2.41 5.11
CA HIS A 267 -16.82 1.81 5.28
C HIS A 267 -17.26 0.94 4.09
N TYR A 268 -16.63 1.11 2.92
CA TYR A 268 -16.92 0.23 1.78
C TYR A 268 -16.43 -1.20 2.00
N ALA A 269 -15.45 -1.44 2.88
CA ALA A 269 -15.09 -2.79 3.29
C ALA A 269 -16.30 -3.51 3.91
N SER A 270 -17.09 -2.84 4.75
CA SER A 270 -18.34 -3.39 5.29
C SER A 270 -19.39 -3.70 4.24
N SER A 271 -19.44 -2.92 3.16
CA SER A 271 -20.33 -3.23 2.04
C SER A 271 -19.85 -4.46 1.27
N TYR A 272 -18.54 -4.68 1.18
CA TYR A 272 -17.96 -5.85 0.55
C TYR A 272 -18.21 -7.12 1.37
N PHE A 273 -17.90 -7.09 2.67
CA PHE A 273 -17.99 -8.20 3.64
C PHE A 273 -19.38 -8.32 4.32
N GLU A 274 -20.43 -7.77 3.71
CA GLU A 274 -21.83 -7.97 4.15
C GLU A 274 -22.13 -7.54 5.60
N GLY A 275 -21.41 -6.52 6.09
CA GLY A 275 -21.65 -5.85 7.37
C GLY A 275 -20.39 -5.71 8.23
N GLU A 276 -19.53 -6.73 8.21
CA GLU A 276 -18.30 -6.77 9.03
C GLU A 276 -17.18 -5.92 8.44
N ASN A 277 -16.20 -5.50 9.25
CA ASN A 277 -15.02 -4.81 8.73
C ASN A 277 -13.74 -5.47 9.28
N PRO A 278 -13.28 -6.57 8.67
CA PRO A 278 -12.14 -7.34 9.18
C PRO A 278 -10.85 -6.52 9.22
N TYR A 279 -10.72 -5.48 8.40
CA TYR A 279 -9.61 -4.54 8.49
C TYR A 279 -9.66 -3.74 9.81
N LEU A 280 -10.79 -3.13 10.15
CA LEU A 280 -10.91 -2.37 11.40
C LEU A 280 -10.78 -3.25 12.65
N GLU A 281 -11.34 -4.45 12.61
CA GLU A 281 -11.22 -5.43 13.70
C GLU A 281 -9.75 -5.81 13.94
N SER A 282 -9.00 -6.06 12.88
CA SER A 282 -7.57 -6.39 12.97
C SER A 282 -6.72 -5.19 13.37
N ILE A 283 -7.07 -3.98 12.93
CA ILE A 283 -6.44 -2.74 13.41
C ILE A 283 -6.64 -2.59 14.91
N ALA A 284 -7.87 -2.82 15.41
CA ALA A 284 -8.16 -2.77 16.84
C ALA A 284 -7.37 -3.84 17.63
N ALA A 285 -7.27 -5.06 17.10
CA ALA A 285 -6.46 -6.13 17.68
C ALA A 285 -4.96 -5.75 17.74
N ASN A 286 -4.44 -5.13 16.68
CA ASN A 286 -3.06 -4.64 16.64
C ASN A 286 -2.81 -3.51 17.65
N CYS A 287 -3.75 -2.58 17.82
CA CYS A 287 -3.67 -1.55 18.85
C CYS A 287 -3.64 -2.18 20.26
N ALA A 288 -4.54 -3.12 20.55
CA ALA A 288 -4.57 -3.81 21.84
C ALA A 288 -3.28 -4.59 22.13
N ARG A 289 -2.69 -5.23 21.10
CA ARG A 289 -1.39 -5.91 21.20
C ARG A 289 -0.25 -4.93 21.44
N LEU A 290 -0.29 -3.76 20.82
CA LEU A 290 0.70 -2.71 21.04
C LEU A 290 0.63 -2.18 22.48
N ASP A 291 -0.56 -1.99 23.04
CA ASP A 291 -0.71 -1.59 24.45
C ASP A 291 -0.07 -2.62 25.39
N GLN A 292 -0.20 -3.92 25.10
CA GLN A 292 0.48 -4.98 25.84
C GLN A 292 2.00 -4.93 25.69
N TRP A 293 2.52 -4.63 24.50
CA TRP A 293 3.96 -4.48 24.25
C TRP A 293 4.58 -3.28 24.98
N LEU A 294 3.80 -2.22 25.17
CA LEU A 294 4.23 -0.99 25.82
C LEU A 294 3.95 -0.97 27.32
N ALA A 295 3.19 -1.93 27.85
CA ALA A 295 2.91 -2.04 29.27
C ALA A 295 4.21 -2.18 30.08
N PRO A 296 4.35 -1.49 31.24
CA PRO A 296 5.48 -1.69 32.12
C PRO A 296 5.58 -3.17 32.51
N ARG A 297 6.75 -3.78 32.39
CA ARG A 297 6.95 -5.13 32.93
C ARG A 297 6.80 -5.08 34.45
N PRO A 298 6.08 -6.03 35.07
CA PRO A 298 6.02 -6.09 36.53
C PRO A 298 7.45 -6.22 37.10
N PRO A 299 7.73 -5.60 38.26
CA PRO A 299 9.01 -5.79 38.92
C PRO A 299 9.21 -7.29 39.19
N ALA A 300 10.42 -7.78 38.91
CA ALA A 300 10.85 -9.15 39.16
C ALA A 300 10.91 -9.47 40.66
#